data_AF-A0A6P5ZXQ2-F1
#
_entry.id   AF-A0A6P5ZXQ2-F1
#
_cell.length_a   1.000
_cell.length_b   1.000
_cell.length_c   1.000
_cell.angle_alpha   90.00
_cell.angle_beta   90.00
_cell.angle_gamma   90.00
#
_symmetry.space_group_name_H-M   'P 1'
#
loop_
_entity.id
_entity.type
_entity.pdbx_description
1 polymer ?
#
loop_
_entity_poly.entity_id
_entity_poly.type
_entity_poly.pdbx_seq_one_letter_code
_entity_poly.pdbx_strand_id
1 'polypeptide(L)'
;IALSSNPSKLSLSSKFTPKPFVKLHPNSSLPTKLKQLPSFKILSSLSQPAPPPPNSNLTAPKTLNLVSLLRAILDWADRIQERGMQQNRGLYNHEKWVRHRSSLRHLRHVLSSLQSRVILSLVPPVLAFTSVAVVIASYNTAADLHWLPGFFPVLRASSLPYQLTVPALALLLVFRTEASYSRFEEGRKAWTKVIAGTNDFASQVIAWVENSSDESIKSALLHYIMAFPVALKCHVMCGSDVGRDLQNLLEVDDLAVVLNSKHRPRCIIEFISQSLEVLNLEESKRTMSRRSHVSMKELVYVKNSRVGVLIEEPFPMLALDELCSVVQKNIKEEIATEKAIQARLNGKRKRHSYKHSPNGWPNT
;
A
#
# COMPACT_ATOMS: atom_id res chain seq x y z
N ILE A 1 -34.57 30.22 -56.54
CA ILE A 1 -34.40 31.26 -55.50
C ILE A 1 -33.14 30.90 -54.73
N ALA A 2 -32.09 31.69 -54.96
CA ALA A 2 -30.78 31.54 -54.36
C ALA A 2 -30.79 32.06 -52.92
N LEU A 3 -29.98 31.46 -52.04
CA LEU A 3 -29.32 32.18 -50.96
C LEU A 3 -28.05 31.41 -50.57
N SER A 4 -26.94 32.00 -51.00
CA SER A 4 -25.56 31.64 -50.73
C SER A 4 -25.14 32.26 -49.39
N SER A 5 -24.47 31.48 -48.54
CA SER A 5 -23.71 31.99 -47.41
C SER A 5 -22.33 31.32 -47.37
N ASN A 6 -21.32 32.09 -47.77
CA ASN A 6 -19.90 31.79 -47.66
C ASN A 6 -19.46 31.75 -46.19
N PRO A 7 -18.59 30.80 -45.79
CA PRO A 7 -17.65 31.01 -44.70
C PRO A 7 -16.24 31.30 -45.26
N SER A 8 -15.68 32.42 -44.81
CA SER A 8 -14.33 32.89 -45.13
C SER A 8 -13.24 31.93 -44.62
N LYS A 9 -12.36 31.52 -45.54
CA LYS A 9 -11.11 30.80 -45.25
C LYS A 9 -10.12 31.74 -44.54
N LEU A 10 -9.88 31.52 -43.26
CA LEU A 10 -8.72 32.06 -42.54
C LEU A 10 -7.56 31.08 -42.70
N SER A 11 -6.68 31.33 -43.67
CA SER A 11 -5.40 30.63 -43.81
C SER A 11 -4.36 31.28 -42.89
N LEU A 12 -4.15 30.72 -41.70
CA LEU A 12 -3.00 31.06 -40.86
C LEU A 12 -1.78 30.28 -41.35
N SER A 13 -1.00 30.90 -42.24
CA SER A 13 0.32 30.42 -42.66
C SER A 13 1.34 30.75 -41.57
N SER A 14 1.70 29.75 -40.76
CA SER A 14 2.83 29.82 -39.84
C SER A 14 4.05 29.19 -40.51
N LYS A 15 4.96 30.03 -41.02
CA LYS A 15 6.30 29.62 -41.45
C LYS A 15 7.11 29.27 -40.20
N PHE A 16 7.20 27.99 -39.86
CA PHE A 16 8.16 27.48 -38.89
C PHE A 16 9.28 26.77 -39.64
N THR A 17 10.43 27.43 -39.77
CA THR A 17 11.65 26.85 -40.34
C THR A 17 12.40 26.08 -39.25
N PRO A 18 12.65 24.75 -39.40
CA PRO A 18 13.51 24.05 -38.48
C PRO A 18 14.96 24.44 -38.77
N LYS A 19 15.66 25.03 -37.79
CA LYS A 19 17.12 25.22 -37.85
C LYS A 19 17.79 23.84 -37.87
N PRO A 20 18.74 23.57 -38.79
CA PRO A 20 19.37 22.27 -38.88
C PRO A 20 20.44 22.12 -37.80
N PHE A 21 20.44 20.94 -37.18
CA PHE A 21 21.57 20.19 -36.62
C PHE A 21 22.79 20.99 -36.11
N VAL A 22 22.95 20.98 -34.78
CA VAL A 22 24.23 21.20 -34.13
C VAL A 22 25.22 20.13 -34.62
N LYS A 23 26.22 20.57 -35.41
CA LYS A 23 27.44 19.81 -35.71
C LYS A 23 28.21 19.57 -34.41
N LEU A 24 28.18 18.35 -33.89
CA LEU A 24 29.15 17.89 -32.89
C LEU A 24 30.39 17.40 -33.63
N HIS A 25 31.48 18.17 -33.55
CA HIS A 25 32.80 17.73 -33.95
C HIS A 25 33.25 16.56 -33.05
N PRO A 26 33.82 15.48 -33.60
CA PRO A 26 34.34 14.37 -32.82
C PRO A 26 35.73 14.78 -32.34
N ASN A 27 35.91 15.00 -31.04
CA ASN A 27 37.20 14.93 -30.36
C ASN A 27 36.98 15.20 -28.86
N SER A 28 36.64 14.14 -28.11
CA SER A 28 37.12 14.00 -26.73
C SER A 28 37.06 12.53 -26.36
N SER A 29 38.21 12.05 -25.92
CA SER A 29 38.53 10.69 -25.52
C SER A 29 37.60 10.19 -24.42
N LEU A 30 36.83 9.16 -24.76
CA LEU A 30 36.07 8.32 -23.84
C LEU A 30 37.04 7.67 -22.84
N PRO A 31 36.85 7.80 -21.50
CA PRO A 31 37.63 7.04 -20.56
C PRO A 31 37.13 5.58 -20.59
N THR A 32 37.92 4.72 -21.21
CA THR A 32 37.80 3.26 -21.19
C THR A 32 38.03 2.71 -19.79
N LYS A 33 37.02 2.75 -18.92
CA LYS A 33 36.92 1.89 -17.73
C LYS A 33 35.46 1.50 -17.45
N LEU A 34 34.87 0.74 -18.37
CA LEU A 34 33.76 -0.17 -18.03
C LEU A 34 34.37 -1.43 -17.41
N LYS A 35 34.68 -1.36 -16.12
CA LYS A 35 34.94 -2.56 -15.32
C LYS A 35 33.61 -3.20 -14.99
N GLN A 36 33.49 -4.48 -15.36
CA GLN A 36 32.51 -5.48 -14.93
C GLN A 36 31.06 -5.27 -15.39
N LEU A 37 30.69 -6.04 -16.41
CA LEU A 37 29.34 -6.52 -16.66
C LEU A 37 28.82 -7.21 -15.38
N PRO A 38 27.59 -6.92 -14.88
CA PRO A 38 27.05 -7.67 -13.75
C PRO A 38 26.74 -9.07 -14.24
N SER A 39 27.53 -10.06 -13.83
CA SER A 39 27.13 -11.46 -13.98
C SER A 39 25.86 -11.64 -13.16
N PHE A 40 24.75 -12.00 -13.81
CA PHE A 40 23.55 -12.47 -13.14
C PHE A 40 23.87 -13.80 -12.43
N LYS A 41 24.49 -13.71 -11.25
CA LYS A 41 24.55 -14.82 -10.30
C LYS A 41 23.17 -14.92 -9.67
N ILE A 42 22.45 -15.97 -10.02
CA ILE A 42 21.24 -16.42 -9.34
C ILE A 42 21.65 -16.70 -7.88
N LEU A 43 21.36 -15.76 -6.98
CA LEU A 43 21.48 -15.99 -5.54
C LEU A 43 20.30 -16.88 -5.12
N SER A 44 20.52 -18.19 -5.15
CA SER A 44 19.79 -19.13 -4.33
C SER A 44 20.26 -18.95 -2.89
N SER A 45 19.55 -18.13 -2.11
CA SER A 45 19.70 -18.12 -0.65
C SER A 45 19.00 -19.37 -0.09
N LEU A 46 19.74 -20.48 -0.04
CA LEU A 46 19.39 -21.62 0.78
C LEU A 46 19.87 -21.33 2.21
N SER A 47 18.94 -21.27 3.15
CA SER A 47 19.20 -21.31 4.59
C SER A 47 20.04 -22.55 4.93
N GLN A 48 20.94 -22.43 5.89
CA GLN A 48 21.96 -23.43 6.25
C GLN A 48 21.40 -24.84 6.60
N PRO A 49 22.21 -25.91 6.42
CA PRO A 49 21.76 -27.29 6.48
C PRO A 49 21.95 -27.94 7.87
N ALA A 50 21.01 -28.80 8.24
CA ALA A 50 21.18 -29.83 9.28
C ALA A 50 22.17 -30.92 8.82
N PRO A 51 22.84 -31.67 9.73
CA PRO A 51 23.91 -32.59 9.37
C PRO A 51 23.41 -33.81 8.58
N PRO A 52 24.23 -34.39 7.67
CA PRO A 52 23.78 -35.42 6.73
C PRO A 52 23.91 -36.84 7.30
N PRO A 53 23.05 -37.80 6.91
CA PRO A 53 23.36 -39.22 7.01
C PRO A 53 24.31 -39.66 5.88
N PRO A 54 25.11 -40.73 6.06
CA PRO A 54 26.10 -41.16 5.10
C PRO A 54 25.42 -41.95 3.98
N ASN A 55 25.66 -41.53 2.73
CA ASN A 55 25.96 -42.38 1.56
C ASN A 55 25.77 -41.53 0.28
N SER A 56 26.89 -40.98 -0.19
CA SER A 56 26.98 -40.23 -1.43
C SER A 56 27.12 -41.16 -2.63
N ASN A 57 26.04 -41.33 -3.40
CA ASN A 57 26.14 -41.76 -4.79
C ASN A 57 26.02 -40.53 -5.71
N LEU A 58 27.01 -40.40 -6.59
CA LEU A 58 27.20 -39.36 -7.61
C LEU A 58 25.88 -38.90 -8.27
N THR A 59 25.57 -37.61 -8.17
CA THR A 59 24.45 -36.99 -8.89
C THR A 59 24.81 -36.73 -10.36
N ALA A 60 24.11 -37.40 -11.26
CA ALA A 60 24.10 -37.17 -12.71
C ALA A 60 23.61 -35.75 -13.09
N PRO A 61 24.01 -35.20 -14.26
CA PRO A 61 23.58 -33.88 -14.70
C PRO A 61 22.08 -33.87 -15.02
N LYS A 62 21.32 -32.98 -14.37
CA LYS A 62 19.87 -32.81 -14.56
C LYS A 62 19.59 -32.32 -15.99
N THR A 63 19.07 -33.20 -16.85
CA THR A 63 18.46 -32.82 -18.12
C THR A 63 17.26 -31.90 -17.86
N LEU A 64 17.37 -30.63 -18.21
CA LEU A 64 16.29 -29.66 -18.07
C LEU A 64 15.16 -30.00 -19.05
N ASN A 65 14.14 -30.70 -18.58
CA ASN A 65 12.92 -30.95 -19.34
C ASN A 65 12.20 -29.62 -19.60
N LEU A 66 11.74 -29.36 -20.83
CA LEU A 66 11.02 -28.13 -21.22
C LEU A 66 9.81 -27.84 -20.31
N VAL A 67 9.13 -28.89 -19.85
CA VAL A 67 8.04 -28.80 -18.87
C VAL A 67 8.51 -28.27 -17.50
N SER A 68 9.72 -28.64 -17.06
CA SER A 68 10.29 -28.14 -15.80
C SER A 68 10.65 -26.65 -15.88
N LEU A 69 11.08 -26.19 -17.05
CA LEU A 69 11.39 -24.79 -17.30
C LEU A 69 10.12 -23.93 -17.35
N LEU A 70 9.06 -24.40 -18.02
CA LEU A 70 7.75 -23.73 -18.03
C LEU A 70 7.15 -23.61 -16.63
N ARG A 71 7.19 -24.71 -15.84
CA ARG A 71 6.71 -24.69 -14.46
C ARG A 71 7.52 -23.73 -13.59
N ALA A 72 8.84 -23.70 -13.74
CA ALA A 72 9.70 -22.77 -13.01
C ALA A 72 9.38 -21.29 -13.31
N ILE A 73 9.03 -20.97 -14.56
CA ILE A 73 8.60 -19.61 -14.96
C ILE A 73 7.26 -19.26 -14.32
N LEU A 74 6.30 -20.19 -14.30
CA LEU A 74 4.99 -19.97 -13.69
C LEU A 74 5.12 -19.74 -12.17
N ASP A 75 5.82 -20.64 -11.47
CA ASP A 75 6.06 -20.53 -10.04
C ASP A 75 6.85 -19.25 -9.68
N TRP A 76 7.73 -18.80 -10.57
CA TRP A 76 8.46 -17.54 -10.41
C TRP A 76 7.52 -16.32 -10.51
N ALA A 77 6.59 -16.32 -11.46
CA ALA A 77 5.62 -15.25 -11.62
C ALA A 77 4.67 -15.18 -10.42
N ASP A 78 4.18 -16.33 -9.94
CA ASP A 78 3.33 -16.42 -8.74
C ASP A 78 4.06 -15.90 -7.50
N ARG A 79 5.33 -16.27 -7.32
CA ARG A 79 6.17 -15.74 -6.23
C ARG A 79 6.35 -14.21 -6.30
N ILE A 80 6.47 -13.63 -7.49
CA ILE A 80 6.57 -12.18 -7.67
C ILE A 80 5.25 -11.50 -7.32
N GLN A 81 4.13 -12.10 -7.71
CA GLN A 81 2.80 -11.61 -7.40
C GLN A 81 2.58 -11.56 -5.89
N GLU A 82 2.87 -12.67 -5.19
CA GLU A 82 2.72 -12.79 -3.75
C GLU A 82 3.66 -11.84 -2.99
N ARG A 83 4.95 -11.81 -3.34
CA ARG A 83 5.95 -10.95 -2.69
C ARG A 83 5.47 -9.51 -2.61
N GLY A 84 4.89 -9.02 -3.69
CA GLY A 84 4.49 -7.64 -3.70
C GLY A 84 3.14 -7.40 -3.00
N MET A 85 2.27 -8.40 -2.81
CA MET A 85 1.06 -8.21 -1.98
C MET A 85 1.47 -7.95 -0.52
N GLN A 86 2.60 -8.53 -0.13
CA GLN A 86 3.23 -8.38 1.20
C GLN A 86 4.13 -7.13 1.32
N GLN A 87 4.26 -6.31 0.28
CA GLN A 87 5.09 -5.10 0.37
C GLN A 87 4.38 -3.98 1.12
N ASN A 88 4.99 -3.54 2.24
CA ASN A 88 4.55 -2.36 2.96
C ASN A 88 4.68 -1.12 2.09
N ARG A 89 3.54 -0.49 1.83
CA ARG A 89 3.47 0.75 1.06
C ARG A 89 3.67 1.93 1.98
N GLY A 90 4.46 2.89 1.53
CA GLY A 90 4.68 4.12 2.25
C GLY A 90 3.78 5.26 1.78
N LEU A 91 3.44 6.17 2.70
CA LEU A 91 2.81 7.44 2.41
C LEU A 91 3.76 8.35 1.63
N TYR A 92 3.11 9.39 1.13
CA TYR A 92 3.68 10.25 0.13
C TYR A 92 4.29 11.49 0.77
N ASN A 93 5.60 11.48 0.94
CA ASN A 93 6.33 12.57 1.60
C ASN A 93 6.56 13.75 0.64
N HIS A 94 6.82 14.93 1.21
CA HIS A 94 7.11 16.14 0.45
C HIS A 94 8.25 15.95 -0.56
N GLU A 95 9.34 15.28 -0.16
CA GLU A 95 10.45 14.98 -1.07
C GLU A 95 10.04 14.06 -2.24
N LYS A 96 9.19 13.06 -1.96
CA LYS A 96 8.63 12.18 -3.01
C LYS A 96 7.76 12.99 -3.98
N TRP A 97 7.03 13.99 -3.49
CA TRP A 97 6.23 14.92 -4.30
C TRP A 97 7.06 15.79 -5.22
N VAL A 98 8.13 16.38 -4.68
CA VAL A 98 9.06 17.19 -5.47
C VAL A 98 9.70 16.32 -6.55
N ARG A 99 10.15 15.11 -6.20
CA ARG A 99 10.70 14.14 -7.16
C ARG A 99 9.69 13.78 -8.25
N HIS A 100 8.43 13.60 -7.89
CA HIS A 100 7.38 13.32 -8.84
C HIS A 100 7.17 14.50 -9.77
N ARG A 101 7.08 15.74 -9.31
CA ARG A 101 6.87 16.92 -10.18
C ARG A 101 7.86 17.06 -11.36
N SER A 102 9.05 16.45 -11.28
CA SER A 102 10.01 16.43 -12.39
C SER A 102 9.41 15.92 -13.72
N SER A 103 9.77 16.55 -14.84
CA SER A 103 9.32 16.17 -16.18
C SER A 103 9.88 14.81 -16.64
N LEU A 104 11.11 14.47 -16.20
CA LEU A 104 11.77 13.19 -16.42
C LEU A 104 11.09 12.00 -15.72
N ARG A 105 10.02 12.23 -14.95
CA ARG A 105 9.21 11.20 -14.30
C ARG A 105 8.76 10.12 -15.28
N HIS A 106 8.25 10.51 -16.45
CA HIS A 106 7.70 9.57 -17.43
C HIS A 106 8.78 8.63 -17.97
N LEU A 107 9.94 9.17 -18.37
CA LEU A 107 11.07 8.36 -18.83
C LEU A 107 11.58 7.42 -17.75
N ARG A 108 11.70 7.90 -16.51
CA ARG A 108 12.09 7.06 -15.38
C ARG A 108 11.11 5.93 -15.14
N HIS A 109 9.80 6.22 -15.18
CA HIS A 109 8.77 5.21 -14.99
C HIS A 109 8.75 4.21 -16.12
N VAL A 110 8.90 4.62 -17.38
CA VAL A 110 8.99 3.70 -18.53
C VAL A 110 10.21 2.80 -18.41
N LEU A 111 11.37 3.33 -18.01
CA LEU A 111 12.57 2.51 -17.83
C LEU A 111 12.44 1.56 -16.63
N SER A 112 11.83 2.02 -15.53
CA SER A 112 11.57 1.18 -14.35
C SER A 112 10.38 0.23 -14.52
N SER A 113 9.51 0.44 -15.51
CA SER A 113 8.28 -0.35 -15.66
C SER A 113 8.59 -1.79 -16.03
N LEU A 114 9.71 -2.03 -16.73
CA LEU A 114 10.20 -3.38 -17.03
C LEU A 114 10.51 -4.21 -15.77
N GLN A 115 10.72 -3.55 -14.63
CA GLN A 115 10.89 -4.19 -13.32
C GLN A 115 9.59 -4.20 -12.49
N SER A 116 8.49 -3.65 -13.03
CA SER A 116 7.21 -3.64 -12.37
C SER A 116 6.61 -5.04 -12.32
N ARG A 117 5.98 -5.35 -11.20
CA ARG A 117 5.23 -6.59 -11.00
C ARG A 117 4.25 -6.86 -12.14
N VAL A 118 3.53 -5.84 -12.61
CA VAL A 118 2.48 -6.00 -13.64
C VAL A 118 3.07 -6.52 -14.94
N ILE A 119 4.24 -6.02 -15.33
CA ILE A 119 4.92 -6.48 -16.55
C ILE A 119 5.52 -7.87 -16.32
N LEU A 120 6.10 -8.13 -15.15
CA LEU A 120 6.65 -9.44 -14.80
C LEU A 120 5.56 -10.53 -14.70
N SER A 121 4.36 -10.21 -14.22
CA SER A 121 3.22 -11.14 -14.17
C SER A 121 2.64 -11.44 -15.55
N LEU A 122 2.86 -10.57 -16.54
CA LEU A 122 2.44 -10.80 -17.92
C LEU A 122 3.44 -11.69 -18.69
N VAL A 123 4.64 -11.94 -18.16
CA VAL A 123 5.66 -12.74 -18.86
C VAL A 123 5.16 -14.15 -19.22
N PRO A 124 4.58 -14.96 -18.31
CA PRO A 124 4.10 -16.30 -18.68
C PRO A 124 3.06 -16.33 -19.81
N PRO A 125 1.95 -15.56 -19.75
CA PRO A 125 0.96 -15.59 -20.84
C PRO A 125 1.53 -15.02 -22.15
N VAL A 126 2.33 -13.95 -22.09
CA VAL A 126 2.95 -13.39 -23.30
C VAL A 126 3.89 -14.41 -23.95
N LEU A 127 4.73 -15.10 -23.17
CA LEU A 127 5.61 -16.16 -23.70
C LEU A 127 4.83 -17.31 -24.33
N ALA A 128 3.70 -17.71 -23.74
CA ALA A 128 2.86 -18.76 -24.31
C ALA A 128 2.28 -18.34 -25.67
N PHE A 129 1.70 -17.14 -25.77
CA PHE A 129 1.13 -16.64 -27.02
C PHE A 129 2.19 -16.36 -28.10
N THR A 130 3.37 -15.82 -27.72
CA THR A 130 4.45 -15.62 -28.68
C THR A 130 5.04 -16.94 -29.17
N SER A 131 5.14 -17.96 -28.30
CA SER A 131 5.56 -19.30 -28.72
C SER A 131 4.61 -19.89 -29.76
N VAL A 132 3.30 -19.82 -29.53
CA VAL A 132 2.29 -20.27 -30.50
C VAL A 132 2.37 -19.47 -31.80
N ALA A 133 2.53 -18.15 -31.71
CA ALA A 133 2.67 -17.28 -32.88
C ALA A 133 3.92 -17.62 -33.72
N VAL A 134 5.05 -17.88 -33.07
CA VAL A 134 6.30 -18.31 -33.74
C VAL A 134 6.11 -19.64 -34.44
N VAL A 135 5.45 -20.62 -33.80
CA VAL A 135 5.15 -21.92 -34.42
C VAL A 135 4.30 -21.74 -35.68
N ILE A 136 3.20 -20.99 -35.58
CA ILE A 136 2.30 -20.75 -36.72
C ILE A 136 3.01 -19.99 -37.85
N ALA A 137 3.78 -18.96 -37.52
CA ALA A 137 4.54 -18.19 -38.50
C ALA A 137 5.58 -19.06 -39.21
N SER A 138 6.34 -19.85 -38.46
CA SER A 138 7.34 -20.77 -39.03
C SER A 138 6.72 -21.84 -39.94
N TYR A 139 5.55 -22.38 -39.54
CA TYR A 139 4.78 -23.32 -40.37
C TYR A 139 4.33 -22.68 -41.68
N ASN A 140 3.72 -21.50 -41.63
CA ASN A 140 3.25 -20.80 -42.82
C ASN A 140 4.42 -20.45 -43.76
N THR A 141 5.57 -19.99 -43.23
CA THR A 141 6.78 -19.75 -44.02
C THR A 141 7.32 -21.03 -44.67
N ALA A 142 7.31 -22.17 -43.98
CA ALA A 142 7.75 -23.45 -44.54
C ALA A 142 6.79 -23.97 -45.63
N ALA A 143 5.49 -23.73 -45.49
CA ALA A 143 4.48 -24.04 -46.50
C ALA A 143 4.65 -23.19 -47.76
N ASP A 144 4.92 -21.89 -47.61
CA ASP A 144 5.14 -20.96 -48.72
C ASP A 144 6.45 -21.26 -49.48
N LEU A 145 7.49 -21.73 -48.78
CA LEU A 145 8.77 -22.14 -49.38
C LEU A 145 8.75 -23.53 -50.06
N HIS A 146 7.58 -24.16 -50.17
CA HIS A 146 7.40 -25.52 -50.71
C HIS A 146 8.26 -26.60 -50.02
N TRP A 147 8.70 -26.37 -48.78
CA TRP A 147 9.43 -27.37 -48.01
C TRP A 147 8.49 -28.51 -47.52
N LEU A 148 7.20 -28.20 -47.36
CA LEU A 148 6.19 -29.17 -46.99
C LEU A 148 5.51 -29.80 -48.24
N PRO A 149 5.14 -31.09 -48.20
CA PRO A 149 4.37 -31.72 -49.26
C PRO A 149 3.07 -30.95 -49.52
N GLY A 150 2.64 -30.83 -50.79
CA GLY A 150 1.50 -30.00 -51.22
C GLY A 150 0.12 -30.34 -50.66
N PHE A 151 0.03 -31.25 -49.69
CA PHE A 151 -1.18 -31.56 -48.93
C PHE A 151 -1.44 -30.58 -47.77
N PHE A 152 -0.44 -29.81 -47.32
CA PHE A 152 -0.57 -28.90 -46.17
C PHE A 152 -1.04 -27.50 -46.57
N PRO A 153 -2.24 -27.04 -46.15
CA PRO A 153 -2.73 -25.70 -46.47
C PRO A 153 -2.15 -24.62 -45.54
N VAL A 154 -2.08 -23.38 -46.05
CA VAL A 154 -1.72 -22.18 -45.27
C VAL A 154 -2.81 -21.87 -44.25
N LEU A 155 -2.42 -21.70 -42.98
CA LEU A 155 -3.35 -21.37 -41.90
C LEU A 155 -3.75 -19.90 -41.99
N ARG A 156 -5.07 -19.64 -42.11
CA ARG A 156 -5.64 -18.28 -42.12
C ARG A 156 -6.68 -18.13 -41.03
N ALA A 157 -6.65 -17.01 -40.32
CA ALA A 157 -7.66 -16.63 -39.33
C ALA A 157 -8.51 -15.48 -39.88
N SER A 158 -9.82 -15.53 -39.62
CA SER A 158 -10.74 -14.43 -39.96
C SER A 158 -10.54 -13.25 -38.99
N SER A 159 -10.56 -12.01 -39.51
CA SER A 159 -10.44 -10.80 -38.69
C SER A 159 -11.76 -10.37 -38.02
N LEU A 160 -12.90 -10.90 -38.48
CA LEU A 160 -14.23 -10.49 -38.01
C LEU A 160 -14.47 -10.73 -36.50
N PRO A 161 -14.11 -11.91 -35.92
CA PRO A 161 -14.26 -12.11 -34.48
C PRO A 161 -13.48 -11.07 -33.68
N TYR A 162 -12.25 -10.74 -34.07
CA TYR A 162 -11.42 -9.76 -33.39
C TYR A 162 -12.01 -8.35 -33.42
N GLN A 163 -12.58 -7.93 -34.56
CA GLN A 163 -13.22 -6.62 -34.71
C GLN A 163 -14.42 -6.46 -33.77
N LEU A 164 -15.18 -7.53 -33.52
CA LEU A 164 -16.33 -7.52 -32.63
C LEU A 164 -15.94 -7.68 -31.16
N THR A 165 -14.95 -8.51 -30.85
CA THR A 165 -14.56 -8.81 -29.46
C THR A 165 -13.70 -7.73 -28.82
N VAL A 166 -12.81 -7.07 -29.59
CA VAL A 166 -11.87 -6.09 -29.02
C VAL A 166 -12.59 -4.91 -28.34
N PRO A 167 -13.58 -4.25 -28.97
CA PRO A 167 -14.34 -3.18 -28.32
C PRO A 167 -15.12 -3.64 -27.10
N ALA A 168 -15.71 -4.85 -27.16
CA ALA A 168 -16.45 -5.43 -26.04
C ALA A 168 -15.53 -5.70 -24.83
N LEU A 169 -14.36 -6.30 -25.05
CA LEU A 169 -13.36 -6.52 -24.00
C LEU A 169 -12.82 -5.21 -23.43
N ALA A 170 -12.62 -4.19 -24.27
CA ALA A 170 -12.19 -2.87 -23.82
C ALA A 170 -13.22 -2.21 -22.89
N LEU A 171 -14.51 -2.25 -23.25
CA LEU A 171 -15.59 -1.71 -22.40
C LEU A 171 -15.72 -2.49 -21.08
N LEU A 172 -15.67 -3.82 -21.13
CA LEU A 172 -15.70 -4.65 -19.92
C LEU A 172 -14.51 -4.34 -18.99
N LEU A 173 -13.33 -4.10 -19.55
CA LEU A 173 -12.15 -3.72 -18.79
C LEU A 173 -12.36 -2.36 -18.09
N VAL A 174 -12.88 -1.36 -18.78
CA VAL A 174 -13.16 -0.03 -18.19
C VAL A 174 -14.14 -0.15 -17.03
N PHE A 175 -15.28 -0.84 -17.22
CA PHE A 175 -16.25 -1.03 -16.14
C PHE A 175 -15.67 -1.79 -14.96
N ARG A 176 -14.83 -2.80 -15.21
CA ARG A 176 -14.12 -3.52 -14.15
C ARG A 176 -13.20 -2.58 -13.39
N THR A 177 -12.36 -1.81 -14.08
CA THR A 177 -11.40 -0.89 -13.43
C THR A 177 -12.10 0.22 -12.64
N GLU A 178 -13.22 0.75 -13.11
CA GLU A 178 -14.02 1.73 -12.38
C GLU A 178 -14.62 1.15 -11.10
N ALA A 179 -15.19 -0.06 -11.17
CA ALA A 179 -15.72 -0.75 -10.00
C ALA A 179 -14.61 -1.06 -8.97
N SER A 180 -13.44 -1.47 -9.43
CA SER A 180 -12.25 -1.68 -8.59
C SER A 180 -11.77 -0.39 -7.92
N TYR A 181 -11.70 0.71 -8.67
CA TYR A 181 -11.30 2.01 -8.16
C TYR A 181 -12.27 2.51 -7.09
N SER A 182 -13.57 2.39 -7.32
CA SER A 182 -14.62 2.73 -6.35
C SER A 182 -14.41 2.02 -5.01
N ARG A 183 -14.11 0.71 -5.02
CA ARG A 183 -13.80 -0.04 -3.79
C ARG A 183 -12.53 0.41 -3.08
N PHE A 184 -11.48 0.67 -3.84
CA PHE A 184 -10.25 1.19 -3.26
C PHE A 184 -10.50 2.51 -2.53
N GLU A 185 -11.26 3.40 -3.16
CA GLU A 185 -11.62 4.69 -2.59
C GLU A 185 -12.53 4.55 -1.35
N GLU A 186 -13.48 3.62 -1.35
CA GLU A 186 -14.27 3.28 -0.16
C GLU A 186 -13.40 2.76 0.99
N GLY A 187 -12.47 1.84 0.70
CA GLY A 187 -11.52 1.32 1.69
C GLY A 187 -10.64 2.42 2.28
N ARG A 188 -10.15 3.33 1.44
CA ARG A 188 -9.37 4.51 1.86
C ARG A 188 -10.20 5.42 2.77
N LYS A 189 -11.43 5.77 2.38
CA LYS A 189 -12.35 6.60 3.18
C LYS A 189 -12.67 5.97 4.53
N ALA A 190 -12.97 4.66 4.54
CA ALA A 190 -13.24 3.93 5.78
C ALA A 190 -12.04 3.95 6.72
N TRP A 191 -10.83 3.72 6.19
CA TRP A 191 -9.62 3.77 6.99
C TRP A 191 -9.32 5.19 7.50
N THR A 192 -9.50 6.23 6.67
CA THR A 192 -9.39 7.62 7.13
C THR A 192 -10.36 7.92 8.28
N LYS A 193 -11.59 7.40 8.23
CA LYS A 193 -12.57 7.54 9.33
C LYS A 193 -12.11 6.84 10.61
N VAL A 194 -11.50 5.65 10.51
CA VAL A 194 -10.89 4.95 11.67
C VAL A 194 -9.77 5.78 12.29
N ILE A 195 -8.85 6.29 11.46
CA ILE A 195 -7.69 7.07 11.91
C ILE A 195 -8.14 8.38 12.58
N ALA A 196 -9.07 9.11 11.97
CA ALA A 196 -9.63 10.34 12.53
C ALA A 196 -10.36 10.06 13.86
N GLY A 197 -11.27 9.08 13.88
CA GLY A 197 -12.00 8.73 15.09
C GLY A 197 -11.13 8.22 16.24
N THR A 198 -10.00 7.58 15.93
CA THR A 198 -9.03 7.13 16.95
C THR A 198 -8.29 8.32 17.56
N ASN A 199 -7.83 9.28 16.75
CA ASN A 199 -7.19 10.50 17.26
C ASN A 199 -8.19 11.33 18.06
N ASP A 200 -9.37 11.62 17.50
CA ASP A 200 -10.39 12.43 18.17
C ASP A 200 -10.81 11.84 19.52
N PHE A 201 -10.86 10.50 19.60
CA PHE A 201 -11.19 9.81 20.85
C PHE A 201 -10.02 9.85 21.85
N ALA A 202 -8.78 9.69 21.39
CA ALA A 202 -7.60 9.87 22.24
C ALA A 202 -7.53 11.30 22.80
N SER A 203 -7.73 12.32 21.96
CA SER A 203 -7.76 13.73 22.37
C SER A 203 -8.83 14.00 23.43
N GLN A 204 -10.01 13.39 23.29
CA GLN A 204 -11.07 13.48 24.30
C GLN A 204 -10.67 12.84 25.64
N VAL A 205 -10.07 11.64 25.60
CA VAL A 205 -9.59 10.97 26.83
C VAL A 205 -8.49 11.77 27.52
N ILE A 206 -7.57 12.35 26.74
CA ILE A 206 -6.52 13.25 27.21
C ILE A 206 -7.15 14.42 27.97
N ALA A 207 -8.14 15.10 27.38
CA ALA A 207 -8.81 16.25 27.98
C ALA A 207 -9.75 15.92 29.15
N TRP A 208 -10.33 14.72 29.23
CA TRP A 208 -11.33 14.39 30.25
C TRP A 208 -10.74 13.98 31.60
N VAL A 209 -9.54 13.41 31.59
CA VAL A 209 -8.88 12.83 32.77
C VAL A 209 -7.75 13.75 33.20
N GLU A 210 -8.08 14.69 34.10
CA GLU A 210 -7.14 15.64 34.71
C GLU A 210 -6.66 15.20 36.12
N ASN A 211 -7.27 14.16 36.69
CA ASN A 211 -6.98 13.72 38.06
C ASN A 211 -5.72 12.85 38.12
N SER A 212 -4.78 13.20 39.01
CA SER A 212 -3.52 12.47 39.20
C SER A 212 -3.69 11.04 39.75
N SER A 213 -4.86 10.70 40.32
CA SER A 213 -5.15 9.34 40.79
C SER A 213 -5.35 8.34 39.65
N ASP A 214 -5.78 8.81 38.48
CA ASP A 214 -6.27 7.96 37.39
C ASP A 214 -5.28 7.88 36.21
N GLU A 215 -4.07 8.42 36.37
CA GLU A 215 -3.04 8.52 35.33
C GLU A 215 -2.60 7.15 34.77
N SER A 216 -2.56 6.11 35.60
CA SER A 216 -2.25 4.75 35.15
C SER A 216 -3.33 4.21 34.21
N ILE A 217 -4.60 4.38 34.57
CA ILE A 217 -5.76 3.93 33.77
C ILE A 217 -5.89 4.78 32.51
N LYS A 218 -5.64 6.09 32.58
CA LYS A 218 -5.55 6.98 31.41
C LYS A 218 -4.49 6.47 30.43
N SER A 219 -3.31 6.12 30.94
CA SER A 219 -2.22 5.61 30.11
C SER A 219 -2.59 4.27 29.45
N ALA A 220 -3.15 3.32 30.20
CA ALA A 220 -3.60 2.04 29.67
C ALA A 220 -4.69 2.23 28.59
N LEU A 221 -5.67 3.09 28.85
CA LEU A 221 -6.73 3.43 27.89
C LEU A 221 -6.17 4.00 26.58
N LEU A 222 -5.21 4.92 26.65
CA LEU A 222 -4.57 5.47 25.45
C LEU A 222 -3.78 4.42 24.67
N HIS A 223 -3.14 3.46 25.35
CA HIS A 223 -2.49 2.33 24.71
C HIS A 223 -3.48 1.42 23.97
N TYR A 224 -4.65 1.12 24.58
CA TYR A 224 -5.70 0.37 23.89
C TYR A 224 -6.26 1.11 22.67
N ILE A 225 -6.43 2.44 22.77
CA ILE A 225 -6.88 3.27 21.65
C ILE A 225 -5.86 3.22 20.50
N MET A 226 -4.57 3.33 20.80
CA MET A 226 -3.49 3.18 19.81
C MET A 226 -3.41 1.77 19.21
N ALA A 227 -3.78 0.75 19.99
CA ALA A 227 -3.72 -0.66 19.59
C ALA A 227 -4.87 -1.08 18.68
N PHE A 228 -6.02 -0.42 18.78
CA PHE A 228 -7.20 -0.75 17.98
C PHE A 228 -6.94 -0.70 16.46
N PRO A 229 -6.37 0.37 15.87
CA PRO A 229 -6.05 0.39 14.44
C PRO A 229 -5.04 -0.69 14.03
N VAL A 230 -4.09 -1.02 14.89
CA VAL A 230 -3.08 -2.06 14.62
C VAL A 230 -3.71 -3.45 14.59
N ALA A 231 -4.56 -3.77 15.56
CA ALA A 231 -5.31 -5.02 15.56
C ALA A 231 -6.29 -5.08 14.38
N LEU A 232 -6.93 -3.96 14.04
CA LEU A 232 -7.80 -3.88 12.88
C LEU A 232 -7.02 -4.15 11.59
N LYS A 233 -5.86 -3.51 11.40
CA LYS A 233 -4.95 -3.78 10.28
C LYS A 233 -4.66 -5.29 10.16
N CYS A 234 -4.21 -5.91 11.24
CA CYS A 234 -3.88 -7.34 11.24
C CYS A 234 -5.11 -8.25 11.03
N HIS A 235 -6.30 -7.78 11.38
CA HIS A 235 -7.56 -8.47 11.09
C HIS A 235 -8.01 -8.29 9.62
N VAL A 236 -7.52 -7.26 8.93
CA VAL A 236 -7.82 -7.01 7.51
C VAL A 236 -6.81 -7.65 6.58
N MET A 237 -5.55 -7.68 7.00
CA MET A 237 -4.43 -8.17 6.21
C MET A 237 -4.19 -9.65 6.51
N CYS A 238 -4.27 -10.50 5.48
CA CYS A 238 -3.82 -11.89 5.59
C CYS A 238 -2.28 -11.92 5.71
N GLY A 239 -1.76 -12.56 6.77
CA GLY A 239 -0.31 -12.75 6.96
C GLY A 239 0.39 -11.77 7.90
N SER A 240 -0.31 -10.80 8.49
CA SER A 240 0.26 -9.95 9.56
C SER A 240 0.27 -10.68 10.91
N ASP A 241 1.39 -10.59 11.62
CA ASP A 241 1.52 -11.15 12.95
C ASP A 241 1.07 -10.15 14.01
N VAL A 242 -0.14 -10.37 14.51
CA VAL A 242 -0.80 -9.54 15.51
C VAL A 242 0.03 -9.44 16.79
N GLY A 243 0.72 -10.52 17.18
CA GLY A 243 1.49 -10.57 18.42
C GLY A 243 2.68 -9.63 18.37
N ARG A 244 3.47 -9.71 17.28
CA ARG A 244 4.62 -8.83 17.06
C ARG A 244 4.23 -7.36 16.98
N ASP A 245 3.14 -7.04 16.28
CA ASP A 245 2.72 -5.66 16.04
C ASP A 245 2.13 -4.99 17.30
N LEU A 246 1.56 -5.76 18.24
CA LEU A 246 0.97 -5.25 19.47
C LEU A 246 1.89 -5.34 20.70
N GLN A 247 3.01 -6.08 20.62
CA GLN A 247 3.91 -6.33 21.76
C GLN A 247 4.43 -5.06 22.44
N ASN A 248 4.59 -3.96 21.68
CA ASN A 248 5.08 -2.68 22.21
C ASN A 248 3.95 -1.74 22.66
N LEU A 249 2.69 -2.15 22.51
CA LEU A 249 1.52 -1.34 22.84
C LEU A 249 0.71 -1.90 24.00
N LEU A 250 0.64 -3.23 24.16
CA LEU A 250 -0.12 -3.89 25.23
C LEU A 250 0.81 -4.56 26.23
N GLU A 251 0.35 -4.66 27.48
CA GLU A 251 0.98 -5.53 28.47
C GLU A 251 0.83 -7.01 28.08
N VAL A 252 1.72 -7.85 28.59
CA VAL A 252 1.82 -9.26 28.19
C VAL A 252 0.52 -10.03 28.48
N ASP A 253 -0.11 -9.73 29.61
CA ASP A 253 -1.35 -10.37 30.04
C ASP A 253 -2.54 -9.97 29.14
N ASP A 254 -2.69 -8.69 28.84
CA ASP A 254 -3.73 -8.19 27.94
C ASP A 254 -3.53 -8.71 26.52
N LEU A 255 -2.28 -8.77 26.06
CA LEU A 255 -1.92 -9.30 24.75
C LEU A 255 -2.35 -10.77 24.62
N ALA A 256 -2.14 -11.59 25.66
CA ALA A 256 -2.56 -12.99 25.65
C ALA A 256 -4.08 -13.13 25.50
N VAL A 257 -4.86 -12.29 26.20
CA VAL A 257 -6.34 -12.26 26.08
C VAL A 257 -6.75 -11.89 24.66
N VAL A 258 -6.13 -10.86 24.06
CA VAL A 258 -6.42 -10.42 22.69
C VAL A 258 -6.07 -11.52 21.69
N LEU A 259 -4.93 -12.19 21.83
CA LEU A 259 -4.48 -13.24 20.91
C LEU A 259 -5.39 -14.48 20.96
N ASN A 260 -5.92 -14.82 22.14
CA ASN A 260 -6.88 -15.91 22.35
C ASN A 260 -8.29 -15.58 21.83
N SER A 261 -8.61 -14.31 21.61
CA SER A 261 -9.91 -13.90 21.10
C SER A 261 -10.06 -14.17 19.59
N LYS A 262 -11.25 -14.62 19.17
CA LYS A 262 -11.58 -14.80 17.74
C LYS A 262 -11.63 -13.48 16.97
N HIS A 263 -12.13 -12.41 17.63
CA HIS A 263 -12.31 -11.10 17.04
C HIS A 263 -11.46 -10.05 17.76
N ARG A 264 -10.16 -10.03 17.43
CA ARG A 264 -9.15 -9.20 18.12
C ARG A 264 -9.47 -7.71 18.21
N PRO A 265 -9.91 -7.02 17.13
CA PRO A 265 -10.25 -5.60 17.22
C PRO A 265 -11.45 -5.34 18.15
N ARG A 266 -12.41 -6.28 18.17
CA ARG A 266 -13.58 -6.21 19.06
C ARG A 266 -13.17 -6.44 20.53
N CYS A 267 -12.21 -7.31 20.78
CA CYS A 267 -11.65 -7.52 22.11
C CYS A 267 -10.98 -6.25 22.65
N ILE A 268 -10.18 -5.54 21.83
CA ILE A 268 -9.59 -4.26 22.23
C ILE A 268 -10.65 -3.19 22.49
N ILE A 269 -11.69 -3.12 21.66
CA ILE A 269 -12.84 -2.23 21.90
C ILE A 269 -13.50 -2.52 23.26
N GLU A 270 -13.55 -3.78 23.69
CA GLU A 270 -14.08 -4.16 25.00
C GLU A 270 -13.16 -3.69 26.14
N PHE A 271 -11.84 -3.86 26.02
CA PHE A 271 -10.87 -3.29 26.97
C PHE A 271 -11.02 -1.77 27.12
N ILE A 272 -11.23 -1.07 26.00
CA ILE A 272 -11.52 0.38 26.01
C ILE A 272 -12.78 0.67 26.82
N SER A 273 -13.88 -0.06 26.60
CA SER A 273 -15.13 0.12 27.38
C SER A 273 -14.95 -0.11 28.86
N GLN A 274 -14.32 -1.21 29.25
CA GLN A 274 -14.11 -1.55 30.65
C GLN A 274 -13.23 -0.49 31.34
N SER A 275 -12.17 -0.03 30.66
CA SER A 275 -11.30 1.04 31.17
C SER A 275 -12.08 2.36 31.39
N LEU A 276 -13.02 2.69 30.50
CA LEU A 276 -13.88 3.87 30.64
C LEU A 276 -14.92 3.75 31.76
N GLU A 277 -15.39 2.54 32.07
CA GLU A 277 -16.34 2.31 33.17
C GLU A 277 -15.66 2.44 34.54
N VAL A 278 -14.40 2.00 34.63
CA VAL A 278 -13.58 2.18 35.84
C VAL A 278 -13.24 3.65 36.06
N LEU A 279 -13.02 4.42 35.00
CA LEU A 279 -12.92 5.88 35.09
C LEU A 279 -14.29 6.44 35.46
N ASN A 280 -14.44 6.98 36.68
CA ASN A 280 -15.71 7.53 37.17
C ASN A 280 -16.05 8.88 36.49
N LEU A 281 -16.22 8.86 35.17
CA LEU A 281 -16.48 10.02 34.35
C LEU A 281 -17.92 10.51 34.56
N GLU A 282 -18.09 11.82 34.50
CA GLU A 282 -19.39 12.50 34.50
C GLU A 282 -20.29 11.99 33.36
N GLU A 283 -21.61 11.99 33.56
CA GLU A 283 -22.57 11.38 32.65
C GLU A 283 -22.51 11.96 31.23
N SER A 284 -22.25 13.26 31.09
CA SER A 284 -22.00 13.93 29.80
C SER A 284 -20.81 13.32 29.04
N LYS A 285 -19.69 13.06 29.74
CA LYS A 285 -18.48 12.44 29.16
C LYS A 285 -18.73 10.97 28.77
N ARG A 286 -19.56 10.25 29.54
CA ARG A 286 -19.97 8.87 29.19
C ARG A 286 -20.78 8.80 27.89
N THR A 287 -21.67 9.75 27.65
CA THR A 287 -22.46 9.76 26.40
C THR A 287 -21.59 9.98 25.17
N MET A 288 -20.59 10.87 25.24
CA MET A 288 -19.66 11.12 24.16
C MET A 288 -18.74 9.92 23.93
N SER A 289 -18.26 9.32 25.02
CA SER A 289 -17.44 8.09 24.94
C SER A 289 -18.21 6.92 24.31
N ARG A 290 -19.48 6.73 24.68
CA ARG A 290 -20.36 5.73 24.05
C ARG A 290 -20.56 5.99 22.55
N ARG A 291 -20.63 7.25 22.11
CA ARG A 291 -20.70 7.59 20.67
C ARG A 291 -19.42 7.19 19.94
N SER A 292 -18.26 7.51 20.50
CA SER A 292 -16.96 7.11 19.94
C SER A 292 -16.83 5.58 19.86
N HIS A 293 -17.28 4.87 20.89
CA HIS A 293 -17.34 3.41 20.94
C HIS A 293 -18.25 2.79 19.87
N VAL A 294 -19.46 3.37 19.69
CA VAL A 294 -20.40 2.93 18.64
C VAL A 294 -19.81 3.16 17.25
N SER A 295 -19.16 4.30 17.02
CA SER A 295 -18.47 4.61 15.76
C SER A 295 -17.35 3.58 15.47
N MET A 296 -16.53 3.25 16.47
CA MET A 296 -15.48 2.22 16.33
C MET A 296 -16.07 0.83 16.03
N LYS A 297 -17.17 0.44 16.67
CA LYS A 297 -17.87 -0.82 16.39
C LYS A 297 -18.45 -0.85 14.97
N GLU A 298 -19.11 0.22 14.54
CA GLU A 298 -19.70 0.34 13.20
C GLU A 298 -18.63 0.16 12.11
N LEU A 299 -17.43 0.74 12.33
CA LEU A 299 -16.30 0.61 11.40
C LEU A 299 -15.80 -0.84 11.26
N VAL A 300 -15.89 -1.66 12.30
CA VAL A 300 -15.58 -3.10 12.24
C VAL A 300 -16.65 -3.86 11.45
N TYR A 301 -17.93 -3.52 11.62
CA TYR A 301 -19.05 -4.22 10.98
C TYR A 301 -19.22 -3.91 9.49
N VAL A 302 -19.12 -2.63 9.09
CA VAL A 302 -19.23 -2.20 7.68
C VAL A 302 -18.22 -2.93 6.78
N LYS A 303 -17.09 -3.35 7.35
CA LYS A 303 -16.06 -4.09 6.64
C LYS A 303 -16.45 -5.56 6.39
N ASN A 304 -17.02 -6.26 7.37
CA ASN A 304 -17.37 -7.68 7.23
C ASN A 304 -18.45 -7.93 6.16
N SER A 305 -19.34 -6.97 5.94
CA SER A 305 -20.41 -7.07 4.94
C SER A 305 -20.01 -6.60 3.54
N ARG A 306 -19.08 -5.64 3.41
CA ARG A 306 -18.74 -5.04 2.11
C ARG A 306 -17.54 -5.67 1.39
N VAL A 307 -16.66 -6.36 2.10
CA VAL A 307 -15.43 -6.93 1.50
C VAL A 307 -15.67 -8.31 0.87
N GLY A 308 -16.78 -9.00 1.20
CA GLY A 308 -17.03 -10.37 0.78
C GLY A 308 -17.57 -10.60 -0.65
N VAL A 309 -17.93 -9.55 -1.40
CA VAL A 309 -18.76 -9.73 -2.62
C VAL A 309 -18.02 -9.52 -3.95
N LEU A 310 -16.81 -8.94 -4.00
CA LEU A 310 -16.12 -8.78 -5.28
C LEU A 310 -14.58 -8.77 -5.20
N ILE A 311 -14.00 -9.85 -5.73
CA ILE A 311 -12.75 -10.07 -6.51
C ILE A 311 -11.45 -9.29 -6.17
N GLU A 312 -11.46 -8.08 -5.61
CA GLU A 312 -10.24 -7.29 -5.38
C GLU A 312 -10.12 -6.80 -3.94
N GLU A 313 -8.99 -7.12 -3.30
CA GLU A 313 -8.65 -6.73 -1.94
C GLU A 313 -8.05 -5.31 -1.92
N PRO A 314 -8.75 -4.29 -1.40
CA PRO A 314 -8.27 -2.90 -1.45
C PRO A 314 -7.17 -2.61 -0.41
N PHE A 315 -7.11 -3.39 0.66
CA PHE A 315 -6.29 -3.13 1.84
C PHE A 315 -4.80 -3.42 1.67
N PRO A 316 -4.37 -4.46 0.94
CA PRO A 316 -2.98 -4.61 0.50
C PRO A 316 -2.49 -3.44 -0.37
N MET A 317 -3.41 -2.61 -0.89
CA MET A 317 -3.06 -1.42 -1.67
C MET A 317 -2.80 -0.17 -0.82
N LEU A 318 -3.25 -0.16 0.44
CA LEU A 318 -3.15 0.97 1.36
C LEU A 318 -1.88 0.91 2.21
N ALA A 319 -1.34 2.07 2.58
CA ALA A 319 -0.18 2.22 3.46
C ALA A 319 -0.58 2.07 4.94
N LEU A 320 -1.22 0.94 5.30
CA LEU A 320 -1.86 0.77 6.61
C LEU A 320 -0.87 0.86 7.78
N ASP A 321 0.34 0.31 7.63
CA ASP A 321 1.39 0.38 8.66
C ASP A 321 1.78 1.82 8.98
N GLU A 322 2.03 2.62 7.93
CA GLU A 322 2.42 4.01 8.11
C GLU A 322 1.26 4.83 8.68
N LEU A 323 0.02 4.56 8.27
CA LEU A 323 -1.17 5.19 8.85
C LEU A 323 -1.35 4.85 10.34
N CYS A 324 -1.14 3.59 10.75
CA CYS A 324 -1.10 3.21 12.16
C CYS A 324 0.00 3.95 12.91
N SER A 325 1.21 4.04 12.33
CA SER A 325 2.34 4.74 12.95
C SER A 325 2.08 6.25 13.13
N VAL A 326 1.39 6.87 12.17
CA VAL A 326 0.99 8.28 12.24
C VAL A 326 0.02 8.52 13.39
N VAL A 327 -0.97 7.65 13.59
CA VAL A 327 -1.89 7.75 14.75
C VAL A 327 -1.13 7.65 16.06
N GLN A 328 -0.28 6.64 16.21
CA GLN A 328 0.50 6.46 17.43
C GLN A 328 1.39 7.67 17.71
N LYS A 329 2.01 8.24 16.66
CA LYS A 329 2.83 9.44 16.77
C LYS A 329 2.00 10.66 17.19
N ASN A 330 0.87 10.91 16.53
CA ASN A 330 -0.01 12.03 16.84
C ASN A 330 -0.48 11.98 18.30
N ILE A 331 -0.94 10.81 18.76
CA ILE A 331 -1.41 10.63 20.15
C ILE A 331 -0.26 10.87 21.15
N LYS A 332 0.93 10.32 20.88
CA LYS A 332 2.12 10.54 21.74
C LYS A 332 2.54 12.02 21.78
N GLU A 333 2.50 12.71 20.66
CA GLU A 333 2.77 14.15 20.58
C GLU A 333 1.73 14.97 21.36
N GLU A 334 0.46 14.58 21.28
CA GLU A 334 -0.62 15.22 22.03
C GLU A 334 -0.43 15.06 23.54
N ILE A 335 -0.12 13.85 24.02
CA ILE A 335 0.20 13.59 25.45
C ILE A 335 1.39 14.46 25.90
N ALA A 336 2.44 14.56 25.08
CA ALA A 336 3.62 15.35 25.42
C ALA A 336 3.32 16.86 25.48
N THR A 337 2.52 17.36 24.53
CA THR A 337 2.10 18.76 24.49
C THR A 337 1.18 19.12 25.65
N GLU A 338 0.22 18.25 26.01
CA GLU A 338 -0.64 18.42 27.20
C GLU A 338 0.22 18.59 28.47
N LYS A 339 1.16 17.65 28.71
CA LYS A 339 2.06 17.70 29.88
C LYS A 339 2.89 18.99 29.93
N ALA A 340 3.41 19.43 28.78
CA ALA A 340 4.19 20.67 28.68
C ALA A 340 3.33 21.92 28.97
N ILE A 341 2.09 21.95 28.49
CA ILE A 341 1.13 23.03 28.73
C ILE A 341 0.73 23.07 30.22
N GLN A 342 0.38 21.93 30.80
CA GLN A 342 0.04 21.82 32.22
C GLN A 342 1.20 22.29 33.12
N ALA A 343 2.44 21.87 32.85
CA ALA A 343 3.61 22.32 33.58
C ALA A 343 3.79 23.85 33.51
N ARG A 344 3.57 24.44 32.33
CA ARG A 344 3.66 25.90 32.13
C ARG A 344 2.54 26.66 32.85
N LEU A 345 1.31 26.15 32.83
CA LEU A 345 0.18 26.76 33.53
C LEU A 345 0.36 26.69 35.05
N ASN A 346 0.79 25.55 35.57
CA ASN A 346 1.12 25.38 36.99
C ASN A 346 2.25 26.32 37.43
N GLY A 347 3.28 26.48 36.59
CA GLY A 347 4.35 27.46 36.82
C GLY A 347 3.85 28.91 36.86
N LYS A 348 2.96 29.30 35.95
CA LYS A 348 2.33 30.64 35.95
C LYS A 348 1.49 30.86 37.20
N ARG A 349 0.68 29.88 37.62
CA ARG A 349 -0.15 29.94 38.83
C ARG A 349 0.69 30.16 40.08
N LYS A 350 1.79 29.41 40.25
CA LYS A 350 2.72 29.57 41.38
C LYS A 350 3.38 30.96 41.41
N ARG A 351 3.82 31.48 40.25
CA ARG A 351 4.40 32.83 40.17
C ARG A 351 3.40 33.94 40.50
N HIS A 352 2.16 33.80 40.07
CA HIS A 352 1.11 34.78 40.38
C HIS A 352 0.76 34.76 41.87
N SER A 353 0.69 33.56 42.48
CA SER A 353 0.52 33.41 43.93
C SER A 353 1.66 34.04 44.74
N TYR A 354 2.91 33.98 44.27
CA TYR A 354 4.05 34.60 44.95
C TYR A 354 4.06 36.14 44.84
N LYS A 355 3.56 36.68 43.72
CA LYS A 355 3.42 38.14 43.53
C LYS A 355 2.30 38.77 44.36
N HIS A 356 1.30 37.98 44.78
CA HIS A 356 0.14 38.46 45.53
C HIS A 356 0.26 38.29 47.05
N SER A 357 1.41 37.84 47.57
CA SER A 357 1.66 37.80 49.01
C SER A 357 1.85 39.25 49.52
N PRO A 358 0.94 39.80 50.36
CA PRO A 358 1.08 41.16 50.86
C PRO A 358 2.17 41.14 51.93
N ASN A 359 3.32 41.74 51.62
CA ASN A 359 4.28 42.07 52.66
C ASN A 359 3.64 43.08 53.62
N GLY A 360 3.40 42.62 54.85
CA GLY A 360 3.56 43.37 56.07
C GLY A 360 2.65 44.58 56.26
N TRP A 361 1.65 44.43 57.12
CA TRP A 361 1.06 45.55 57.85
C TRP A 361 2.16 46.34 58.58
N PRO A 362 2.20 47.68 58.55
CA PRO A 362 3.01 48.41 59.51
C PRO A 362 2.32 48.33 60.87
N ASN A 363 2.98 47.68 61.83
CA ASN A 363 2.61 47.77 63.24
C ASN A 363 2.91 49.18 63.76
N THR A 364 1.90 49.73 64.46
CA THR A 364 1.90 50.86 65.42
C THR A 364 2.22 52.25 64.91
#